data_AF-A0A966RYZ9-F1
#
_entry.id   AF-A0A966RYZ9-F1
#
_cell.length_a   1.000
_cell.length_b   1.000
_cell.length_c   1.000
_cell.angle_alpha   90.00
_cell.angle_beta   90.00
_cell.angle_gamma   90.00
#
_symmetry.space_group_name_H-M   'P 1'
#
loop_
_entity.id
_entity.type
_entity.pdbx_description
1 polymer ?
#
loop_
_entity_poly.entity_id
_entity_poly.type
_entity_poly.pdbx_seq_one_letter_code
_entity_poly.pdbx_strand_id
1 'polypeptide(L)'
;MFLKLIAKLSLLAIFSSNLLFATILDQGQALETSGIALKDLKICHQNGWKNLSIFIEYQIEPNKEELDPKCLKNYVKNFLSQYKNSEDYWEIMNSTIVKWIAKDFPDTQAIKSTFLLKPDKIVPFTRYSTIYFDELDKKFIETFGYEKENFAICNETFKSINLSVSWEFKKPTSPKDYFDFQDLDAQITLFFKENPLCFSKWEYLKPKLEKQLLKKFKSIKKVDVNITLIN
;
A
#
# COMPACT_ATOMS: atom_id res chain seq x y z
N MET A 1 -28.18 1.39 28.18
CA MET A 1 -28.48 2.70 27.56
C MET A 1 -27.16 3.26 27.05
N PHE A 2 -26.84 2.90 25.80
CA PHE A 2 -25.60 3.24 25.10
C PHE A 2 -25.59 4.73 24.77
N LEU A 3 -24.55 5.45 25.16
CA LEU A 3 -24.13 6.67 24.49
C LEU A 3 -22.71 7.05 24.94
N LYS A 4 -21.94 7.59 24.00
CA LYS A 4 -20.60 8.21 24.11
C LYS A 4 -19.43 7.27 23.80
N LEU A 5 -18.95 7.31 22.56
CA LEU A 5 -17.73 8.07 22.23
C LEU A 5 -17.55 8.16 20.69
N ILE A 6 -18.23 9.12 20.06
CA ILE A 6 -17.82 9.59 18.72
C ILE A 6 -16.79 10.68 18.98
N ALA A 7 -15.50 10.35 18.83
CA ALA A 7 -14.42 11.31 18.92
C ALA A 7 -13.46 11.11 17.74
N LYS A 8 -13.53 12.06 16.79
CA LYS A 8 -12.50 12.43 15.81
C LYS A 8 -11.93 11.30 14.93
N LEU A 9 -12.74 10.85 13.96
CA LEU A 9 -12.22 10.41 12.66
C LEU A 9 -12.04 11.63 11.76
N SER A 10 -10.84 12.20 11.76
CA SER A 10 -10.42 13.17 10.75
C SER A 10 -8.97 12.91 10.32
N LEU A 11 -8.68 11.63 10.06
CA LEU A 11 -7.42 11.17 9.44
C LEU A 11 -7.63 9.90 8.60
N LEU A 12 -8.85 9.67 8.11
CA LEU A 12 -9.26 8.44 7.41
C LEU A 12 -9.87 8.72 6.03
N ALA A 13 -9.41 9.77 5.35
CA ALA A 13 -9.91 10.18 4.04
C ALA A 13 -8.85 10.04 2.92
N ILE A 14 -7.85 9.16 3.09
CA ILE A 14 -6.85 8.86 2.04
C ILE A 14 -7.02 7.44 1.44
N PHE A 15 -7.84 6.58 2.04
CA PHE A 15 -8.19 5.28 1.42
C PHE A 15 -9.40 5.41 0.48
N SER A 16 -9.28 6.25 -0.55
CA SER A 16 -10.23 6.28 -1.68
C SER A 16 -9.67 5.58 -2.91
N SER A 17 -9.25 4.32 -2.73
CA SER A 17 -9.50 3.31 -3.75
C SER A 17 -10.37 2.23 -3.11
N ASN A 18 -11.68 2.37 -3.35
CA ASN A 18 -12.67 1.36 -3.01
C ASN A 18 -12.36 0.07 -3.78
N LEU A 19 -11.56 -0.82 -3.21
CA LEU A 19 -11.98 -2.21 -3.17
C LEU A 19 -12.63 -2.42 -1.82
N LEU A 20 -13.96 -2.26 -1.84
CA LEU A 20 -14.85 -2.81 -0.83
C LEU A 20 -14.37 -4.24 -0.54
N PHE A 21 -14.18 -4.56 0.75
CA PHE A 21 -14.00 -5.91 1.26
C PHE A 21 -15.35 -6.66 1.13
N ALA A 22 -15.85 -6.78 -0.09
CA ALA A 22 -17.05 -7.52 -0.42
C ALA A 22 -16.65 -8.63 -1.38
N THR A 23 -16.13 -9.71 -0.81
CA THR A 23 -16.24 -11.02 -1.44
C THR A 23 -17.73 -11.33 -1.51
N ILE A 24 -18.31 -11.17 -2.71
CA ILE A 24 -19.59 -11.78 -3.04
C ILE A 24 -19.31 -13.28 -3.15
N LEU A 25 -19.43 -14.00 -2.04
CA LEU A 25 -19.74 -15.42 -2.10
C LEU A 25 -21.21 -15.53 -2.47
N ASP A 26 -21.49 -16.24 -3.55
CA ASP A 26 -22.82 -16.51 -4.11
C ASP A 26 -23.73 -17.34 -3.17
N GLN A 27 -23.42 -17.43 -1.87
CA GLN A 27 -24.26 -18.02 -0.83
C GLN A 27 -24.08 -17.31 0.52
N GLY A 28 -24.75 -16.16 0.70
CA GLY A 28 -25.56 -15.85 1.89
C GLY A 28 -24.93 -15.67 3.29
N GLN A 29 -23.62 -15.77 3.51
CA GLN A 29 -23.00 -15.38 4.79
C GLN A 29 -21.78 -14.49 4.58
N ALA A 30 -21.90 -13.23 5.02
CA ALA A 30 -20.74 -12.35 5.14
C ALA A 30 -19.85 -12.89 6.26
N LEU A 31 -18.63 -13.30 5.91
CA LEU A 31 -17.61 -13.67 6.89
C LEU A 31 -17.24 -12.42 7.71
N GLU A 32 -17.23 -12.56 9.03
CA GLU A 32 -16.75 -11.49 9.90
C GLU A 32 -15.27 -11.24 9.62
N THR A 33 -14.93 -9.95 9.52
CA THR A 33 -13.55 -9.51 9.26
C THR A 33 -13.00 -8.91 10.54
N SER A 34 -11.93 -9.52 11.05
CA SER A 34 -11.19 -9.06 12.22
C SER A 34 -9.85 -8.46 11.79
N GLY A 35 -9.17 -7.75 12.70
CA GLY A 35 -7.90 -7.14 12.34
C GLY A 35 -7.10 -6.54 13.47
N ILE A 36 -5.83 -6.28 13.16
CA ILE A 36 -4.87 -5.64 14.06
C ILE A 36 -4.20 -4.44 13.39
N ALA A 37 -3.76 -3.50 14.22
CA ALA A 37 -2.94 -2.37 13.79
C ALA A 37 -1.70 -2.23 14.68
N LEU A 38 -0.53 -2.11 14.04
CA LEU A 38 0.71 -1.67 14.67
C LEU A 38 1.10 -0.34 14.03
N LYS A 39 1.03 0.75 14.79
CA LYS A 39 1.27 2.10 14.27
C LYS A 39 2.65 2.60 14.67
N ASP A 40 3.26 3.37 13.78
CA ASP A 40 4.48 4.13 14.03
C ASP A 40 5.65 3.31 14.60
N LEU A 41 5.80 2.08 14.09
CA LEU A 41 6.94 1.23 14.40
C LEU A 41 8.21 1.81 13.78
N LYS A 42 9.25 1.96 14.58
CA LYS A 42 10.60 2.31 14.11
C LYS A 42 11.30 1.04 13.64
N ILE A 43 11.50 0.94 12.33
CA ILE A 43 12.15 -0.22 11.69
C ILE A 43 13.36 0.28 10.89
N CYS A 44 14.51 -0.36 11.06
CA CYS A 44 15.71 -0.09 10.26
C CYS A 44 15.73 -1.01 9.04
N HIS A 45 15.64 -0.46 7.84
CA HIS A 45 15.57 -1.22 6.59
C HIS A 45 15.89 -0.31 5.38
N GLN A 46 16.48 -0.86 4.32
CA GLN A 46 16.87 -0.12 3.11
C GLN A 46 17.56 1.23 3.41
N ASN A 47 18.67 1.16 4.15
CA ASN A 47 19.56 2.28 4.46
C ASN A 47 19.02 3.31 5.48
N GLY A 48 18.05 2.97 6.33
CA GLY A 48 17.78 3.80 7.51
C GLY A 48 16.56 3.43 8.34
N TRP A 49 16.37 4.20 9.41
CA TRP A 49 15.20 4.11 10.27
C TRP A 49 13.97 4.75 9.62
N LYS A 50 12.90 3.98 9.48
CA LYS A 50 11.62 4.42 8.91
C LYS A 50 10.48 4.24 9.91
N ASN A 51 9.42 5.03 9.74
CA ASN A 51 8.16 4.89 10.46
C ASN A 51 7.21 4.01 9.64
N LEU A 52 7.05 2.77 10.09
CA LEU A 52 6.15 1.80 9.48
C LEU A 52 4.87 1.68 10.29
N SER A 53 3.72 1.79 9.64
CA SER A 53 2.46 1.30 10.19
C SER A 53 2.03 0.05 9.42
N ILE A 54 1.54 -0.96 10.14
CA ILE A 54 1.06 -2.23 9.59
C ILE A 54 -0.40 -2.40 10.00
N PHE A 55 -1.23 -2.70 9.03
CA PHE A 55 -2.64 -3.04 9.21
C PHE A 55 -2.88 -4.42 8.62
N ILE A 56 -3.37 -5.36 9.43
CA ILE A 56 -3.70 -6.70 8.96
C ILE A 56 -5.17 -6.96 9.27
N GLU A 57 -5.93 -7.16 8.21
CA GLU A 57 -7.33 -7.59 8.24
C GLU A 57 -7.37 -9.06 7.82
N TYR A 58 -8.20 -9.88 8.45
CA TYR A 58 -8.31 -11.28 8.14
C TYR A 58 -9.74 -11.80 8.34
N GLN A 59 -10.05 -12.87 7.60
CA GLN A 59 -11.26 -13.66 7.73
C GLN A 59 -10.86 -15.09 8.08
N ILE A 60 -11.59 -15.68 9.02
CA ILE A 60 -11.39 -17.06 9.49
C ILE A 60 -12.46 -17.95 8.84
N GLU A 61 -12.12 -19.19 8.53
CA GLU A 61 -13.08 -20.17 8.01
C GLU A 61 -14.32 -20.30 8.91
N PRO A 62 -15.52 -20.54 8.35
CA PRO A 62 -16.72 -20.77 9.13
C PRO A 62 -16.54 -21.90 10.15
N ASN A 63 -17.02 -21.68 11.38
CA ASN A 63 -16.96 -22.64 12.50
C ASN A 63 -15.57 -22.92 13.08
N LYS A 64 -14.53 -22.15 12.70
CA LYS A 64 -13.24 -22.15 13.40
C LYS A 64 -13.21 -21.11 14.52
N GLU A 65 -12.28 -21.31 15.46
CA GLU A 65 -12.06 -20.35 16.54
C GLU A 65 -11.42 -19.07 15.99
N GLU A 66 -11.86 -17.91 16.48
CA GLU A 66 -11.27 -16.64 16.10
C GLU A 66 -9.81 -16.57 16.56
N LEU A 67 -8.94 -16.04 15.71
CA LEU A 67 -7.54 -15.81 16.05
C LEU A 67 -7.41 -14.69 17.10
N ASP A 68 -6.80 -14.96 18.26
CA ASP A 68 -6.52 -13.92 19.26
C ASP A 68 -5.70 -12.76 18.63
N PRO A 69 -6.25 -11.53 18.59
CA PRO A 69 -5.55 -10.37 18.05
C PRO A 69 -4.19 -10.09 18.72
N LYS A 70 -4.03 -10.44 20.01
CA LYS A 70 -2.74 -10.30 20.70
C LYS A 70 -1.72 -11.30 20.20
N CYS A 71 -2.13 -12.54 19.92
CA CYS A 71 -1.29 -13.58 19.34
C CYS A 71 -0.75 -13.12 17.98
N LEU A 72 -1.64 -12.69 17.07
CA LEU A 72 -1.24 -12.20 15.75
C LEU A 72 -0.31 -10.98 15.85
N LYS A 73 -0.60 -10.03 16.76
CA LYS A 73 0.26 -8.86 16.96
C LYS A 73 1.65 -9.22 17.45
N ASN A 74 1.79 -10.20 18.34
CA ASN A 74 3.08 -10.68 18.82
C ASN A 74 3.81 -11.47 17.72
N TYR A 75 3.09 -12.26 16.95
CA TYR A 75 3.62 -12.97 15.78
C TYR A 75 4.25 -11.98 14.78
N VAL A 76 3.53 -10.91 14.42
CA VAL A 76 4.03 -9.86 13.53
C VAL A 76 5.27 -9.17 14.09
N LYS A 77 5.30 -8.86 15.39
CA LYS A 77 6.48 -8.26 16.03
C LYS A 77 7.70 -9.19 16.00
N ASN A 78 7.49 -10.48 16.24
CA ASN A 78 8.55 -11.49 16.19
C ASN A 78 9.08 -11.66 14.75
N PHE A 79 8.20 -11.65 13.76
CA PHE A 79 8.61 -11.61 12.35
C PHE A 79 9.53 -10.42 12.07
N LEU A 80 9.12 -9.20 12.47
CA LEU A 80 9.89 -7.98 12.22
C LEU A 80 11.25 -7.97 12.92
N SER A 81 11.38 -8.59 14.09
CA SER A 81 12.66 -8.68 14.81
C SER A 81 13.60 -9.74 14.24
N GLN A 82 13.05 -10.75 13.54
CA GLN A 82 13.80 -11.87 12.96
C GLN A 82 14.06 -11.72 11.46
N TYR A 83 13.42 -10.77 10.78
CA TYR A 83 13.57 -10.57 9.34
C TYR A 83 15.00 -10.11 9.00
N LYS A 84 15.84 -11.07 8.59
CA LYS A 84 17.29 -10.88 8.41
C LYS A 84 17.67 -10.06 7.17
N ASN A 85 16.75 -9.86 6.23
CA ASN A 85 17.07 -9.22 4.95
C ASN A 85 16.84 -7.70 5.02
N SER A 86 17.88 -6.96 5.40
CA SER A 86 17.85 -5.50 5.46
C SER A 86 17.85 -4.81 4.10
N GLU A 87 18.12 -5.56 3.02
CA GLU A 87 18.25 -5.05 1.65
C GLU A 87 17.03 -5.33 0.78
N ASP A 88 16.12 -6.21 1.22
CA ASP A 88 14.84 -6.43 0.53
C ASP A 88 14.03 -5.14 0.42
N TYR A 89 13.04 -5.16 -0.47
CA TYR A 89 12.03 -4.11 -0.54
C TYR A 89 10.93 -4.33 0.51
N TRP A 90 10.32 -3.24 0.98
CA TRP A 90 9.17 -3.28 1.92
C TRP A 90 8.03 -4.15 1.39
N GLU A 91 7.87 -4.16 0.07
CA GLU A 91 6.96 -5.00 -0.69
C GLU A 91 7.19 -6.50 -0.43
N ILE A 92 8.45 -6.93 -0.47
CA ILE A 92 8.85 -8.31 -0.24
C ILE A 92 8.62 -8.67 1.23
N MET A 93 8.95 -7.77 2.15
CA MET A 93 8.70 -7.98 3.57
C MET A 93 7.20 -8.15 3.87
N ASN A 94 6.32 -7.34 3.24
CA ASN A 94 4.87 -7.49 3.40
C ASN A 94 4.35 -8.79 2.75
N SER A 95 4.83 -9.13 1.56
CA SER A 95 4.50 -10.39 0.89
C SER A 95 4.88 -11.60 1.76
N THR A 96 6.04 -11.52 2.41
CA THR A 96 6.56 -12.58 3.28
C THR A 96 5.71 -12.74 4.54
N ILE A 97 5.33 -11.64 5.21
CA ILE A 97 4.51 -11.75 6.43
C ILE A 97 3.14 -12.37 6.15
N VAL A 98 2.51 -12.04 5.01
CA VAL A 98 1.24 -12.66 4.62
C VAL A 98 1.40 -14.16 4.37
N LYS A 99 2.46 -14.58 3.67
CA LYS A 99 2.74 -16.01 3.44
C LYS A 99 2.99 -16.76 4.74
N TRP A 100 3.65 -16.13 5.71
CA TRP A 100 3.90 -16.70 7.03
C TRP A 100 2.62 -16.82 7.84
N ILE A 101 1.76 -15.79 7.83
CA ILE A 101 0.46 -15.85 8.50
C ILE A 101 -0.42 -16.94 7.88
N ALA A 102 -0.55 -16.99 6.56
CA ALA A 102 -1.33 -18.01 5.86
C ALA A 102 -0.86 -19.45 6.16
N LYS A 103 0.44 -19.62 6.38
CA LYS A 103 1.03 -20.92 6.70
C LYS A 103 0.81 -21.31 8.17
N ASP A 104 1.07 -20.40 9.09
CA ASP A 104 1.11 -20.69 10.52
C ASP A 104 -0.27 -20.54 11.20
N PHE A 105 -1.22 -19.89 10.52
CA PHE A 105 -2.62 -19.78 10.91
C PHE A 105 -3.51 -20.35 9.79
N PRO A 106 -3.51 -21.67 9.55
CA PRO A 106 -4.15 -22.28 8.37
C PRO A 106 -5.68 -22.11 8.32
N ASP A 107 -6.33 -21.74 9.43
CA ASP A 107 -7.76 -21.41 9.47
C ASP A 107 -8.07 -20.01 8.91
N THR A 108 -7.05 -19.23 8.53
CA THR A 108 -7.26 -17.94 7.82
C THR A 108 -7.65 -18.17 6.37
N GLN A 109 -8.89 -17.82 6.05
CA GLN A 109 -9.43 -17.89 4.70
C GLN A 109 -8.95 -16.73 3.82
N ALA A 110 -8.94 -15.51 4.36
CA ALA A 110 -8.48 -14.34 3.64
C ALA A 110 -7.63 -13.44 4.53
N ILE A 111 -6.61 -12.82 3.95
CA ILE A 111 -5.71 -11.89 4.63
C ILE A 111 -5.49 -10.67 3.74
N LYS A 112 -5.64 -9.48 4.30
CA LYS A 112 -5.19 -8.23 3.69
C LYS A 112 -4.19 -7.55 4.63
N SER A 113 -2.95 -7.42 4.17
CA SER A 113 -1.88 -6.76 4.92
C SER A 113 -1.45 -5.49 4.20
N THR A 114 -1.54 -4.35 4.88
CA THR A 114 -1.10 -3.05 4.37
C THR A 114 0.05 -2.52 5.20
N PHE A 115 1.19 -2.32 4.55
CA PHE A 115 2.33 -1.59 5.06
C PHE A 115 2.21 -0.14 4.59
N LEU A 116 2.29 0.79 5.53
CA LEU A 116 2.25 2.23 5.27
C LEU A 116 3.52 2.86 5.82
N LEU A 117 4.35 3.38 4.92
CA LEU A 117 5.55 4.13 5.24
C LEU A 117 5.27 5.61 5.15
N LYS A 118 5.37 6.29 6.29
CA LYS A 118 5.20 7.74 6.36
C LYS A 118 6.38 8.48 5.70
N PRO A 119 6.17 9.70 5.20
CA PRO A 119 7.23 10.55 4.71
C PRO A 119 8.32 10.79 5.76
N ASP A 120 9.55 10.97 5.31
CA ASP A 120 10.67 11.47 6.10
C ASP A 120 11.51 12.48 5.31
N LYS A 121 12.63 12.94 5.89
CA LYS A 121 13.49 13.96 5.28
C LYS A 121 14.17 13.50 3.97
N ILE A 122 14.41 12.20 3.82
CA ILE A 122 15.07 11.62 2.64
C ILE A 122 14.02 11.26 1.60
N VAL A 123 12.90 10.71 2.04
CA VAL A 123 11.78 10.25 1.20
C VAL A 123 10.53 11.05 1.58
N PRO A 124 10.30 12.23 0.98
CA PRO A 124 9.26 13.18 1.39
C PRO A 124 7.88 12.84 0.82
N PHE A 125 7.54 11.56 0.77
CA PHE A 125 6.27 11.06 0.24
C PHE A 125 5.88 9.76 0.95
N THR A 126 4.57 9.50 0.96
CA THR A 126 4.01 8.28 1.55
C THR A 126 4.17 7.13 0.56
N ARG A 127 4.45 5.94 1.09
CA ARG A 127 4.50 4.70 0.31
C ARG A 127 3.66 3.65 0.97
N TYR A 128 3.01 2.81 0.18
CA TYR A 128 2.28 1.67 0.71
C TYR A 128 2.48 0.41 -0.13
N SER A 129 2.38 -0.72 0.56
CA SER A 129 2.30 -2.05 -0.02
C SER A 129 1.07 -2.72 0.57
N THR A 130 0.18 -3.22 -0.27
CA THR A 130 -1.02 -3.96 0.12
C THR A 130 -0.98 -5.32 -0.54
N ILE A 131 -1.02 -6.35 0.30
CA ILE A 131 -1.05 -7.75 -0.12
C ILE A 131 -2.41 -8.30 0.25
N TYR A 132 -3.09 -8.91 -0.70
CA TYR A 132 -4.34 -9.64 -0.48
C TYR A 132 -4.15 -11.10 -0.85
N PHE A 133 -4.42 -11.96 0.12
CA PHE A 133 -4.42 -13.41 -0.03
C PHE A 133 -5.83 -13.93 0.23
N ASP A 134 -6.29 -14.83 -0.65
CA ASP A 134 -7.54 -15.56 -0.51
C ASP A 134 -7.26 -17.04 -0.77
N GLU A 135 -7.52 -17.88 0.22
CA GLU A 135 -7.23 -19.30 0.18
C GLU A 135 -8.27 -20.08 -0.66
N LEU A 136 -9.52 -19.62 -0.73
CA LEU A 136 -10.56 -20.27 -1.53
C LEU A 136 -10.29 -20.09 -3.02
N ASP A 137 -10.02 -18.84 -3.43
CA ASP A 137 -9.75 -18.50 -4.82
C ASP A 137 -8.28 -18.75 -5.21
N LYS A 138 -7.45 -19.20 -4.26
CA LYS A 138 -5.98 -19.32 -4.41
C LYS A 138 -5.37 -18.04 -4.97
N LYS A 139 -5.90 -16.90 -4.54
CA LYS A 139 -5.59 -15.59 -5.07
C LYS A 139 -4.51 -14.94 -4.22
N PHE A 140 -3.50 -14.39 -4.89
CA PHE A 140 -2.46 -13.60 -4.24
C PHE A 140 -2.26 -12.33 -5.08
N ILE A 141 -2.76 -11.19 -4.59
CA ILE A 141 -2.68 -9.90 -5.26
C ILE A 141 -1.74 -9.01 -4.48
N GLU A 142 -0.89 -8.31 -5.22
CA GLU A 142 0.02 -7.32 -4.65
C GLU A 142 -0.22 -5.99 -5.35
N THR A 143 -0.61 -4.99 -4.56
CA THR A 143 -0.83 -3.62 -5.00
C THR A 143 0.06 -2.69 -4.20
N PHE A 144 0.72 -1.79 -4.90
CA PHE A 144 1.66 -0.85 -4.30
C PHE A 144 1.26 0.56 -4.63
N GLY A 145 1.72 1.51 -3.85
CA GLY A 145 1.53 2.89 -4.23
C GLY A 145 2.36 3.90 -3.49
N TYR A 146 2.18 5.10 -3.99
CA TYR A 146 3.00 6.26 -3.79
C TYR A 146 2.05 7.45 -3.71
N GLU A 147 2.22 8.29 -2.69
CA GLU A 147 1.41 9.50 -2.53
C GLU A 147 2.30 10.69 -2.17
N LYS A 148 2.19 11.75 -2.99
CA LYS A 148 2.91 13.01 -2.81
C LYS A 148 1.90 14.14 -2.68
N GLU A 149 1.82 14.69 -1.49
CA GLU A 149 0.96 15.83 -1.18
C GLU A 149 1.65 17.15 -1.55
N ASN A 150 0.84 18.14 -1.93
CA ASN A 150 1.32 19.51 -2.20
C ASN A 150 2.51 19.56 -3.18
N PHE A 151 2.52 18.67 -4.18
CA PHE A 151 3.58 18.59 -5.16
C PHE A 151 3.58 19.82 -6.06
N ALA A 152 4.58 20.67 -5.90
CA ALA A 152 4.78 21.85 -6.72
C ALA A 152 5.25 21.47 -8.13
N ILE A 153 4.47 21.89 -9.12
CA ILE A 153 4.60 21.49 -10.54
C ILE A 153 4.72 22.70 -11.47
N CYS A 154 4.52 23.93 -10.96
CA CYS A 154 4.54 25.20 -11.70
C CYS A 154 4.94 26.37 -10.81
N ASN A 155 5.69 27.31 -11.38
CA ASN A 155 6.39 28.35 -10.62
C ASN A 155 5.57 29.65 -10.47
N GLU A 156 4.67 29.97 -11.42
CA GLU A 156 4.22 31.36 -11.58
C GLU A 156 2.75 31.66 -11.22
N THR A 157 1.94 30.72 -10.74
CA THR A 157 0.58 31.04 -10.21
C THR A 157 -0.05 29.97 -9.31
N PHE A 158 0.76 29.24 -8.55
CA PHE A 158 0.41 28.23 -7.54
C PHE A 158 -0.74 27.28 -7.93
N LYS A 159 -0.38 26.20 -8.64
CA LYS A 159 -1.15 24.95 -8.59
C LYS A 159 -0.20 23.89 -8.07
N SER A 160 -0.39 23.48 -6.83
CA SER A 160 0.18 22.22 -6.35
C SER A 160 -0.79 21.09 -6.69
N ILE A 161 -0.30 19.87 -6.78
CA ILE A 161 -1.15 18.69 -6.89
C ILE A 161 -0.97 17.76 -5.72
N ASN A 162 -2.03 17.07 -5.35
CA ASN A 162 -1.91 15.79 -4.68
C ASN A 162 -1.82 14.73 -5.76
N LEU A 163 -0.73 13.98 -5.75
CA LEU A 163 -0.45 12.91 -6.69
C LEU A 163 -0.53 11.57 -5.96
N SER A 164 -1.36 10.65 -6.46
CA SER A 164 -1.35 9.25 -6.06
C SER A 164 -1.03 8.39 -7.27
N VAL A 165 -0.08 7.48 -7.12
CA VAL A 165 0.29 6.50 -8.15
C VAL A 165 0.21 5.12 -7.53
N SER A 166 -0.57 4.23 -8.13
CA SER A 166 -0.68 2.84 -7.72
C SER A 166 -0.26 1.90 -8.84
N TRP A 167 0.30 0.74 -8.51
CA TRP A 167 0.70 -0.25 -9.51
C TRP A 167 0.61 -1.69 -9.01
N GLU A 168 0.54 -2.60 -9.97
CA GLU A 168 0.72 -4.03 -9.79
C GLU A 168 2.00 -4.46 -10.54
N PHE A 169 2.86 -5.26 -9.90
CA PHE A 169 3.95 -5.93 -10.61
C PHE A 169 3.43 -7.05 -11.51
N LYS A 170 4.11 -7.30 -12.62
CA LYS A 170 4.10 -8.61 -13.28
C LYS A 170 4.67 -9.58 -12.26
N LYS A 171 4.01 -10.74 -12.09
CA LYS A 171 4.35 -11.77 -11.09
C LYS A 171 5.86 -11.78 -10.80
N PRO A 172 6.31 -11.16 -9.69
CA PRO A 172 7.73 -10.98 -9.45
C PRO A 172 8.34 -12.35 -9.18
N THR A 173 9.49 -12.60 -9.81
CA THR A 173 10.23 -13.87 -9.71
C THR A 173 11.46 -13.74 -8.83
N SER A 174 11.95 -12.52 -8.62
CA SER A 174 13.08 -12.23 -7.74
C SER A 174 13.01 -10.81 -7.15
N PRO A 175 13.77 -10.51 -6.08
CA PRO A 175 13.89 -9.17 -5.54
C PRO A 175 14.30 -8.09 -6.55
N LYS A 176 15.02 -8.48 -7.62
CA LYS A 176 15.48 -7.56 -8.68
C LYS A 176 14.36 -7.06 -9.59
N ASP A 177 13.17 -7.67 -9.52
CA ASP A 177 12.01 -7.26 -10.32
C ASP A 177 11.31 -6.03 -9.72
N TYR A 178 11.56 -5.74 -8.44
CA TYR A 178 11.12 -4.53 -7.75
C TYR A 178 12.05 -3.36 -8.11
N PHE A 179 11.50 -2.14 -8.09
CA PHE A 179 12.27 -0.91 -8.32
C PHE A 179 12.26 -0.03 -7.08
N ASP A 180 13.25 0.85 -6.95
CA ASP A 180 13.29 1.83 -5.86
C ASP A 180 12.22 2.92 -6.07
N PHE A 181 11.44 3.22 -5.03
CA PHE A 181 10.49 4.33 -5.05
C PHE A 181 11.14 5.68 -5.37
N GLN A 182 12.42 5.87 -5.06
CA GLN A 182 13.17 7.08 -5.43
C GLN A 182 13.37 7.16 -6.94
N ASP A 183 13.58 6.04 -7.63
CA ASP A 183 13.65 6.02 -9.09
C ASP A 183 12.28 6.39 -9.69
N LEU A 184 11.19 5.87 -9.11
CA LEU A 184 9.83 6.26 -9.51
C LEU A 184 9.59 7.77 -9.33
N ASP A 185 9.92 8.30 -8.15
CA ASP A 185 9.78 9.74 -7.85
C ASP A 185 10.59 10.62 -8.80
N ALA A 186 11.82 10.22 -9.13
CA ALA A 186 12.67 10.91 -10.08
C ALA A 186 12.04 10.95 -11.48
N GLN A 187 11.44 9.85 -11.94
CA GLN A 187 10.75 9.79 -13.24
C GLN A 187 9.48 10.64 -13.28
N ILE A 188 8.69 10.62 -12.21
CA ILE A 188 7.50 11.48 -12.07
C ILE A 188 7.91 12.95 -12.08
N THR A 189 8.95 13.31 -11.32
CA THR A 189 9.44 14.69 -11.25
C THR A 189 9.96 15.16 -12.61
N LEU A 190 10.74 14.32 -13.30
CA LEU A 190 11.20 14.62 -14.65
C LEU A 190 10.03 14.81 -15.63
N PHE A 191 9.00 13.95 -15.56
CA PHE A 191 7.81 14.07 -16.40
C PHE A 191 7.13 15.44 -16.25
N PHE A 192 6.88 15.90 -15.02
CA PHE A 192 6.23 17.20 -14.80
C PHE A 192 7.14 18.38 -15.13
N LYS A 193 8.46 18.23 -15.06
CA LYS A 193 9.42 19.23 -15.55
C LYS A 193 9.33 19.39 -17.08
N GLU A 194 9.17 18.28 -17.81
CA GLU A 194 9.06 18.26 -19.28
C GLU A 194 7.64 18.58 -19.78
N ASN A 195 6.63 18.36 -18.94
CA ASN A 195 5.21 18.55 -19.25
C ASN A 195 4.55 19.45 -18.19
N PRO A 196 4.94 20.74 -18.12
CA PRO A 196 4.43 21.64 -17.08
C PRO A 196 2.91 21.78 -17.17
N LEU A 197 2.25 21.56 -16.03
CA LEU A 197 0.79 21.59 -15.89
C LEU A 197 0.18 22.98 -16.09
N CYS A 198 1.00 24.03 -16.12
CA CYS A 198 0.55 25.42 -16.25
C CYS A 198 -0.08 25.68 -17.63
N PHE A 199 0.12 24.77 -18.58
CA PHE A 199 -0.33 24.90 -19.97
C PHE A 199 -1.15 23.70 -20.47
N SER A 200 -1.52 22.75 -19.60
CA SER A 200 -2.20 21.51 -19.99
C SER A 200 -3.31 21.11 -19.01
N LYS A 201 -4.41 20.55 -19.52
CA LYS A 201 -5.41 19.91 -18.65
C LYS A 201 -4.85 18.59 -18.11
N TRP A 202 -5.05 18.29 -16.83
CA TRP A 202 -4.45 17.13 -16.16
C TRP A 202 -4.92 15.80 -16.77
N GLU A 203 -6.13 15.79 -17.33
CA GLU A 203 -6.74 14.65 -18.04
C GLU A 203 -5.87 14.18 -19.22
N TYR A 204 -5.07 15.07 -19.81
CA TYR A 204 -4.14 14.72 -20.88
C TYR A 204 -2.79 14.23 -20.37
N LEU A 205 -2.41 14.60 -19.14
CA LEU A 205 -1.13 14.22 -18.56
C LEU A 205 -1.18 12.85 -17.88
N LYS A 206 -2.31 12.49 -17.26
CA LYS A 206 -2.53 11.17 -16.64
C LYS A 206 -2.12 10.01 -17.58
N PRO A 207 -2.73 9.84 -18.77
CA PRO A 207 -2.40 8.71 -19.64
C PRO A 207 -0.97 8.78 -20.20
N LYS A 208 -0.40 9.99 -20.33
CA LYS A 208 1.01 10.15 -20.77
C LYS A 208 1.98 9.67 -19.68
N LEU A 209 1.74 10.05 -18.43
CA LEU A 209 2.55 9.62 -17.29
C LEU A 209 2.46 8.10 -17.12
N GLU A 210 1.25 7.53 -17.13
CA GLU A 210 1.05 6.07 -17.05
C GLU A 210 1.82 5.33 -18.14
N LYS A 211 1.73 5.79 -19.39
CA LYS A 211 2.48 5.22 -20.51
C LYS A 211 3.99 5.33 -20.32
N GLN A 212 4.49 6.45 -19.81
CA GLN A 212 5.92 6.63 -19.52
C GLN A 212 6.38 5.66 -18.42
N LEU A 213 5.62 5.54 -17.33
CA LEU A 213 5.95 4.65 -16.22
C LEU A 213 5.97 3.18 -16.68
N LEU A 214 4.97 2.73 -17.43
CA LEU A 214 4.95 1.38 -18.03
C LEU A 214 6.12 1.15 -19.01
N LYS A 215 6.52 2.19 -19.76
CA LYS A 215 7.67 2.10 -20.67
C LYS A 215 8.98 1.95 -19.89
N LYS A 216 9.15 2.70 -18.80
CA LYS A 216 10.38 2.74 -17.99
C LYS A 216 10.51 1.51 -17.09
N PHE A 217 9.46 1.17 -16.35
CA PHE A 217 9.45 0.09 -15.37
C PHE A 217 8.80 -1.15 -15.99
N LYS A 218 9.61 -1.95 -16.69
CA LYS A 218 9.15 -3.14 -17.42
C LYS A 218 8.51 -4.21 -16.54
N SER A 219 8.78 -4.19 -15.23
CA SER A 219 8.18 -5.08 -14.25
C SER A 219 6.76 -4.66 -13.86
N ILE A 220 6.29 -3.45 -14.17
CA ILE A 220 4.90 -3.06 -13.90
C ILE A 220 3.97 -3.75 -14.92
N LYS A 221 2.89 -4.34 -14.41
CA LYS A 221 1.78 -4.91 -15.19
C LYS A 221 0.73 -3.84 -15.48
N LYS A 222 0.36 -3.07 -14.45
CA LYS A 222 -0.68 -2.04 -14.49
C LYS A 222 -0.26 -0.90 -13.59
N VAL A 223 -0.56 0.34 -14.00
CA VAL A 223 -0.39 1.56 -13.21
C VAL A 223 -1.67 2.38 -13.31
N ASP A 224 -2.04 3.06 -12.23
CA ASP A 224 -3.10 4.06 -12.21
C ASP A 224 -2.59 5.32 -11.51
N VAL A 225 -2.81 6.46 -12.16
CA VAL A 225 -2.39 7.77 -11.68
C VAL A 225 -3.60 8.61 -11.34
N ASN A 226 -3.66 9.18 -10.15
CA ASN A 226 -4.69 10.12 -9.72
C ASN A 226 -4.05 11.45 -9.36
N ILE A 227 -4.62 12.53 -9.91
CA ILE A 227 -4.13 13.90 -9.76
C ILE A 227 -5.28 14.75 -9.25
N THR A 228 -5.11 15.37 -8.10
CA THR A 228 -6.06 16.33 -7.55
C THR A 228 -5.40 17.70 -7.47
N LEU A 229 -6.01 18.71 -8.07
CA LEU A 229 -5.52 20.09 -8.00
C LEU A 229 -5.77 20.67 -6.62
N ILE A 230 -4.78 21.38 -6.09
CA ILE A 230 -4.86 22.16 -4.85
C ILE A 230 -4.83 23.63 -5.26
N ASN A 231 -5.89 24.35 -4.91
CA ASN A 231 -5.99 25.80 -5.07
C ASN A 231 -5.50 26.50 -3.80
#